data_AF-A0AAU6TND7-F1
#
_entry.id   AF-A0AAU6TND7-F1
#
_cell.length_a   1.000
_cell.length_b   1.000
_cell.length_c   1.000
_cell.angle_alpha   90.00
_cell.angle_beta   90.00
_cell.angle_gamma   90.00
#
_symmetry.space_group_name_H-M   'P 1'
#
loop_
_entity.id
_entity.type
_entity.pdbx_description
1 polymer ?
#
loop_
_entity_poly.entity_id
_entity_poly.type
_entity_poly.pdbx_seq_one_letter_code
_entity_poly.pdbx_strand_id
1 'polypeptide(L)'
;MSNFWVDVYKLQYERIAEHERQRLTFSNMIAVLSVAISGFYLSSPLELTIILNIWLAVVIIIINVFGIFSVIKSRQWIKFHQSRARKILKEHDQKLHEFFVNECKPDSDKDNERRPVLYVWFHLAIILLSVALIIIKTVQVA
;
A
#
# COMPACT_ATOMS: atom_id res chain seq x y z
N MET A 1 16.98 -14.91 31.84
CA MET A 1 16.46 -13.53 31.63
C MET A 1 16.64 -13.23 30.16
N SER A 2 15.60 -12.85 29.44
CA SER A 2 15.79 -12.36 28.07
C SER A 2 16.70 -11.13 28.14
N ASN A 3 17.70 -11.08 27.28
CA ASN A 3 18.52 -9.89 27.16
C ASN A 3 17.60 -8.78 26.63
N PHE A 4 17.36 -7.73 27.43
CA PHE A 4 16.45 -6.62 27.10
C PHE A 4 16.61 -6.12 25.65
N TRP A 5 17.85 -6.03 25.16
CA TRP A 5 18.13 -5.61 23.79
C TRP A 5 17.56 -6.56 22.72
N VAL A 6 17.52 -7.87 22.99
CA VAL A 6 16.92 -8.89 22.10
C VAL A 6 15.43 -8.68 21.99
N ASP A 7 14.75 -8.34 23.09
CA ASP A 7 13.32 -8.07 23.10
C ASP A 7 13.00 -6.78 22.33
N VAL A 8 13.79 -5.72 22.53
CA VAL A 8 13.65 -4.46 21.78
C VAL A 8 13.94 -4.65 20.29
N TYR A 9 14.89 -5.53 19.94
CA TYR A 9 15.18 -5.92 18.57
C TYR A 9 14.00 -6.66 17.93
N LYS A 10 13.47 -7.71 18.60
CA LYS A 10 12.28 -8.47 18.15
C LYS A 10 11.06 -7.56 17.95
N LEU A 11 10.84 -6.64 18.89
CA LEU A 11 9.75 -5.66 18.80
C LEU A 11 9.81 -4.79 17.53
N GLN A 12 11.00 -4.53 16.96
CA GLN A 12 11.07 -3.82 15.69
C GLN A 12 10.55 -4.67 14.52
N TYR A 13 10.81 -5.98 14.52
CA TYR A 13 10.29 -6.89 13.49
C TYR A 13 8.78 -7.08 13.60
N GLU A 14 8.25 -7.15 14.81
CA GLU A 14 6.80 -7.17 15.05
C GLU A 14 6.13 -5.91 14.51
N ARG A 15 6.69 -4.71 14.78
CA ARG A 15 6.19 -3.44 14.22
C ARG A 15 6.26 -3.40 12.70
N ILE A 16 7.33 -3.94 12.11
CA ILE A 16 7.44 -4.05 10.65
C ILE A 16 6.32 -4.93 10.10
N ALA A 17 6.12 -6.13 10.67
CA ALA A 17 5.09 -7.06 10.23
C ALA A 17 3.68 -6.45 10.36
N GLU A 18 3.42 -5.75 11.46
CA GLU A 18 2.14 -5.08 11.69
C GLU A 18 1.89 -3.95 10.67
N HIS A 19 2.89 -3.13 10.37
CA HIS A 19 2.77 -2.11 9.32
C HIS A 19 2.54 -2.70 7.92
N GLU A 20 3.09 -3.88 7.63
CA GLU A 20 2.81 -4.59 6.37
C GLU A 20 1.39 -5.14 6.33
N ARG A 21 0.91 -5.70 7.45
CA ARG A 21 -0.45 -6.22 7.59
C ARG A 21 -1.50 -5.12 7.47
N GLN A 22 -1.28 -4.00 8.15
CA GLN A 22 -2.16 -2.83 8.08
C GLN A 22 -2.23 -2.27 6.66
N ARG A 23 -1.09 -2.18 5.97
CA ARG A 23 -1.05 -1.77 4.55
C ARG A 23 -1.88 -2.70 3.67
N LEU A 24 -1.68 -4.01 3.76
CA LEU A 24 -2.44 -5.00 3.00
C LEU A 24 -3.95 -4.87 3.27
N THR A 25 -4.32 -4.78 4.55
CA THR A 25 -5.73 -4.67 4.98
C THR A 25 -6.38 -3.41 4.42
N PHE A 26 -5.71 -2.26 4.55
CA PHE A 26 -6.23 -0.98 4.08
C PHE A 26 -6.32 -0.91 2.54
N SER A 27 -5.29 -1.36 1.82
CA SER A 27 -5.33 -1.43 0.36
C SER A 27 -6.43 -2.35 -0.15
N ASN A 28 -6.63 -3.51 0.49
CA ASN A 28 -7.71 -4.43 0.13
C ASN A 28 -9.09 -3.81 0.39
N MET A 29 -9.27 -3.13 1.52
CA MET A 29 -10.52 -2.43 1.83
C MET A 29 -10.87 -1.37 0.76
N ILE A 30 -9.90 -0.55 0.36
CA ILE A 30 -10.08 0.44 -0.71
C ILE A 30 -10.43 -0.23 -2.05
N ALA A 31 -9.79 -1.34 -2.37
CA ALA A 31 -10.04 -2.06 -3.61
C ALA A 31 -11.45 -2.64 -3.64
N VAL A 32 -11.87 -3.31 -2.56
CA VAL A 32 -13.23 -3.85 -2.41
C VAL A 32 -14.26 -2.72 -2.52
N LEU A 33 -14.03 -1.60 -1.83
CA LEU A 33 -14.93 -0.44 -1.90
C LEU A 33 -15.03 0.13 -3.31
N SER A 34 -13.90 0.28 -4.01
CA SER A 34 -13.85 0.80 -5.37
C SER A 34 -14.59 -0.11 -6.34
N VAL A 35 -14.34 -1.42 -6.27
CA VAL A 35 -15.03 -2.42 -7.09
C VAL A 35 -16.52 -2.46 -6.80
N ALA A 36 -16.93 -2.36 -5.53
CA ALA A 36 -18.33 -2.31 -5.15
C ALA A 36 -19.04 -1.07 -5.70
N ILE A 37 -18.41 0.11 -5.62
CA ILE A 37 -18.93 1.35 -6.20
C ILE A 37 -19.09 1.20 -7.72
N SER A 38 -18.07 0.70 -8.41
CA SER A 38 -18.13 0.47 -9.86
C SER A 38 -19.19 -0.57 -10.24
N GLY A 39 -19.30 -1.67 -9.50
CA GLY A 39 -20.31 -2.70 -9.72
C GLY A 39 -21.72 -2.18 -9.54
N PHE A 40 -21.97 -1.44 -8.45
CA PHE A 40 -23.25 -0.77 -8.22
C PHE A 40 -23.58 0.21 -9.34
N TYR A 41 -22.63 1.06 -9.72
CA TYR A 41 -22.79 2.01 -10.81
C TYR A 41 -23.15 1.34 -12.14
N LEU A 42 -22.52 0.22 -12.48
CA LEU A 42 -22.82 -0.53 -13.70
C LEU A 42 -24.21 -1.19 -13.66
N SER A 43 -24.57 -1.78 -12.52
CA SER A 43 -25.85 -2.49 -12.34
C SER A 43 -27.07 -1.57 -12.15
N SER A 44 -26.84 -0.31 -11.76
CA SER A 44 -27.93 0.62 -11.49
C SER A 44 -28.68 0.97 -12.78
N PRO A 45 -30.03 0.85 -12.79
CA PRO A 45 -30.85 1.33 -13.90
C PRO A 45 -30.99 2.86 -13.91
N LEU A 46 -30.56 3.53 -12.83
CA LEU A 46 -30.57 4.99 -12.75
C LEU A 46 -29.45 5.57 -13.62
N GLU A 47 -29.82 6.36 -14.61
CA GLU A 47 -28.87 7.13 -15.41
C GLU A 47 -28.47 8.40 -14.66
N LEU A 48 -27.17 8.51 -14.35
CA LEU A 48 -26.60 9.70 -13.73
C LEU A 48 -26.36 10.78 -14.78
N THR A 49 -26.59 12.04 -14.40
CA THR A 49 -26.18 13.18 -15.23
C THR A 49 -24.65 13.22 -15.40
N ILE A 50 -24.17 13.88 -16.46
CA ILE A 50 -22.73 14.04 -16.73
C ILE A 50 -21.99 14.60 -15.50
N ILE A 51 -22.59 15.58 -14.80
CA ILE A 51 -22.01 16.18 -13.60
C ILE A 51 -21.84 15.14 -12.47
N LEU A 52 -22.84 14.29 -12.27
CA LEU A 52 -22.79 13.23 -11.26
C LEU A 52 -21.78 12.13 -11.62
N ASN A 53 -21.62 11.81 -12.91
CA ASN A 53 -20.57 10.90 -13.40
C ASN A 53 -19.16 11.45 -13.14
N ILE A 54 -18.95 12.75 -13.38
CA ILE A 54 -17.68 13.43 -13.06
C ILE A 54 -17.40 13.35 -11.55
N TRP A 55 -18.40 13.63 -10.72
CA TRP A 55 -18.25 13.50 -9.26
C TRP A 55 -17.91 12.09 -8.81
N LEU A 56 -18.55 11.07 -9.38
CA LEU A 56 -18.24 9.68 -9.10
C LEU A 56 -16.77 9.34 -9.43
N ALA A 57 -16.28 9.80 -10.60
CA ALA A 57 -14.89 9.61 -10.99
C ALA A 57 -13.92 10.28 -10.01
N VAL A 58 -14.21 11.52 -9.59
CA VAL A 58 -13.40 12.26 -8.61
C VAL A 58 -13.34 11.51 -7.27
N VAL A 59 -14.47 10.99 -6.79
CA VAL A 59 -14.51 10.22 -5.52
C VAL A 59 -13.63 8.97 -5.60
N ILE A 60 -13.71 8.20 -6.69
CA ILE A 60 -12.88 7.00 -6.87
C ILE A 60 -11.39 7.34 -6.93
N ILE A 61 -11.05 8.44 -7.64
CA ILE A 61 -9.66 8.95 -7.70
C ILE A 61 -9.17 9.28 -6.29
N ILE A 62 -9.93 10.06 -5.51
CA ILE A 62 -9.54 10.47 -4.16
C ILE A 62 -9.29 9.25 -3.27
N ILE A 63 -10.22 8.30 -3.22
CA ILE A 63 -10.09 7.12 -2.35
C ILE A 63 -8.83 6.31 -2.71
N ASN A 64 -8.55 6.11 -4.00
CA ASN A 64 -7.37 5.33 -4.42
C ASN A 64 -6.07 6.11 -4.25
N VAL A 65 -6.08 7.43 -4.41
CA VAL A 65 -4.94 8.29 -4.06
C VAL A 65 -4.62 8.18 -2.58
N PHE A 66 -5.62 8.17 -1.69
CA PHE A 66 -5.41 7.88 -0.27
C PHE A 66 -4.78 6.49 -0.04
N GLY A 67 -5.20 5.48 -0.81
CA GLY A 67 -4.56 4.16 -0.85
C GLY A 67 -3.06 4.24 -1.16
N ILE A 68 -2.69 4.96 -2.22
CA ILE A 68 -1.29 5.19 -2.61
C ILE A 68 -0.50 5.89 -1.50
N PHE A 69 -1.04 6.96 -0.92
CA PHE A 69 -0.39 7.68 0.19
C PHE A 69 -0.15 6.76 1.40
N SER A 70 -1.12 5.90 1.74
CA SER A 70 -0.97 4.95 2.84
C SER A 70 0.17 3.95 2.61
N VAL A 71 0.35 3.49 1.37
CA VAL A 71 1.43 2.57 0.97
C VAL A 71 2.78 3.25 1.11
N ILE A 72 2.91 4.49 0.62
CA ILE A 72 4.14 5.29 0.73
C ILE A 72 4.51 5.51 2.20
N LYS A 73 3.54 5.93 3.02
CA LYS A 73 3.77 6.22 4.43
C LYS A 73 4.12 4.97 5.23
N SER A 74 3.44 3.84 4.97
CA SER A 74 3.78 2.53 5.56
C SER A 74 5.23 2.15 5.25
N ARG A 75 5.71 2.35 4.01
CA ARG A 75 7.09 2.03 3.63
C ARG A 75 8.11 2.88 4.40
N GLN A 76 7.82 4.15 4.65
CA GLN A 76 8.71 5.02 5.44
C GLN A 76 8.86 4.49 6.88
N TRP A 77 7.76 4.12 7.53
CA TRP A 77 7.79 3.55 8.89
C TRP A 77 8.51 2.20 8.95
N ILE A 78 8.30 1.33 7.96
CA ILE A 78 9.03 0.06 7.86
C ILE A 78 10.54 0.30 7.76
N LYS A 79 11.00 1.19 6.87
CA LYS A 79 12.42 1.53 6.74
C LYS A 79 13.01 2.08 8.03
N PHE A 80 12.22 2.88 8.75
CA PHE A 80 12.62 3.43 10.04
C PHE A 80 12.83 2.34 11.10
N HIS A 81 11.90 1.39 11.24
CA HIS A 81 12.05 0.27 12.16
C HIS A 81 13.18 -0.69 11.76
N GLN A 82 13.38 -0.91 10.45
CA GLN A 82 14.53 -1.67 9.94
C GLN A 82 15.87 -0.99 10.28
N SER A 83 15.93 0.34 10.17
CA SER A 83 17.11 1.12 10.56
C SER A 83 17.39 1.00 12.06
N ARG A 84 16.35 1.13 12.91
CA ARG A 84 16.47 0.92 14.36
C ARG A 84 16.97 -0.48 14.71
N ALA A 85 16.40 -1.52 14.09
CA ALA A 85 16.82 -2.91 14.32
C ALA A 85 18.31 -3.12 13.99
N ARG A 86 18.77 -2.55 12.87
CA ARG A 86 20.19 -2.59 12.47
C ARG A 86 21.10 -1.87 13.45
N LYS A 87 20.69 -0.73 14.00
CA LYS A 87 21.45 0.01 15.01
C LYS A 87 21.59 -0.79 16.31
N ILE A 88 20.48 -1.32 16.84
CA ILE A 88 20.47 -2.15 18.05
C ILE A 88 21.41 -3.35 17.88
N LEU A 89 21.33 -4.03 16.73
CA LEU A 89 22.16 -5.19 16.46
C LEU A 89 23.66 -4.83 16.40
N LYS A 90 24.00 -3.72 15.72
CA LYS A 90 25.38 -3.25 15.63
C LYS A 90 25.96 -2.88 17.00
N GLU A 91 25.15 -2.31 17.89
CA GLU A 91 25.57 -1.89 19.22
C GLU A 91 25.79 -3.06 20.19
N HIS A 92 25.03 -4.15 20.05
CA HIS A 92 25.04 -5.26 21.01
C HIS A 92 25.70 -6.56 20.49
N ASP A 93 25.75 -6.79 19.18
CA ASP A 93 26.39 -7.97 18.58
C ASP A 93 26.90 -7.67 17.16
N GLN A 94 28.14 -7.16 17.08
CA GLN A 94 28.77 -6.78 15.80
C GLN A 94 28.97 -7.97 14.87
N LYS A 95 29.30 -9.16 15.39
CA LYS A 95 29.51 -10.36 14.56
C LYS A 95 28.21 -10.76 13.87
N LEU A 96 27.10 -10.74 14.60
CA LEU A 96 25.79 -11.03 14.04
C LEU A 96 25.33 -9.93 13.07
N HIS A 97 25.65 -8.66 13.36
CA HIS A 97 25.40 -7.57 12.41
C HIS A 97 26.12 -7.78 11.08
N GLU A 98 27.42 -8.09 11.13
CA GLU A 98 28.24 -8.37 9.94
C GLU A 98 27.71 -9.57 9.17
N PHE A 99 27.25 -10.63 9.84
CA PHE A 99 26.60 -11.77 9.19
C PHE A 99 25.42 -11.33 8.31
N PHE A 100 24.48 -10.54 8.84
CA PHE A 100 23.30 -10.08 8.07
C PHE A 100 23.61 -9.03 7.00
N VAL A 101 24.71 -8.27 7.14
CA VAL A 101 25.15 -7.30 6.13
C VAL A 101 25.89 -8.00 5.00
N ASN A 102 26.66 -9.05 5.32
CA ASN A 102 27.44 -9.83 4.37
C ASN A 102 26.60 -10.86 3.63
N GLU A 103 25.46 -11.29 4.18
CA GLU A 103 24.42 -11.93 3.39
C GLU A 103 23.98 -10.94 2.29
N CYS A 104 24.19 -11.31 1.02
CA CYS A 104 23.78 -10.53 -0.15
C CYS A 104 22.24 -10.40 -0.20
N LYS A 105 21.68 -9.55 0.65
CA LYS A 105 20.28 -9.17 0.55
C LYS A 105 20.14 -8.28 -0.69
N PRO A 106 19.28 -8.64 -1.66
CA PRO A 106 18.98 -7.76 -2.78
C PRO A 106 18.55 -6.39 -2.27
N ASP A 107 19.08 -5.33 -2.88
CA ASP A 107 18.70 -3.97 -2.50
C ASP A 107 17.23 -3.75 -2.87
N SER A 108 16.36 -3.82 -1.86
CA SER A 108 14.91 -3.62 -2.03
C SER A 108 14.52 -2.22 -2.50
N ASP A 109 15.47 -1.28 -2.58
CA ASP A 109 15.24 0.02 -3.20
C ASP A 109 15.49 0.05 -4.71
N LYS A 110 16.22 -0.93 -5.24
CA LYS A 110 16.41 -1.15 -6.69
C LYS A 110 15.40 -2.12 -7.31
N ASP A 111 14.59 -2.75 -6.47
CA ASP A 111 13.52 -3.64 -6.90
C ASP A 111 12.27 -2.84 -7.30
N ASN A 112 12.03 -2.74 -8.61
CA ASN A 112 10.85 -2.08 -9.17
C ASN A 112 9.56 -2.91 -8.99
N GLU A 113 9.68 -4.20 -8.69
CA GLU A 113 8.55 -5.12 -8.49
C GLU A 113 8.27 -5.37 -7.00
N ARG A 114 8.93 -4.61 -6.12
CA ARG A 114 8.71 -4.72 -4.68
C ARG A 114 7.24 -4.51 -4.36
N ARG A 115 6.74 -5.30 -3.40
CA ARG A 115 5.31 -5.30 -2.99
C ARG A 115 4.68 -3.91 -2.86
N PRO A 116 5.31 -2.90 -2.19
CA PRO A 116 4.72 -1.55 -2.13
C PRO A 116 4.47 -0.90 -3.50
N VAL A 117 5.36 -1.10 -4.48
CA VAL A 117 5.20 -0.53 -5.82
C VAL A 117 4.03 -1.22 -6.54
N LEU A 118 3.90 -2.54 -6.40
CA LEU A 118 2.76 -3.28 -6.94
C LEU A 118 1.42 -2.77 -6.38
N TYR A 119 1.34 -2.45 -5.07
CA TYR A 119 0.13 -1.85 -4.50
C TYR A 119 -0.18 -0.47 -5.09
N VAL A 120 0.84 0.36 -5.36
CA VAL A 120 0.63 1.66 -6.03
C VAL A 120 0.08 1.44 -7.43
N TRP A 121 0.68 0.55 -8.22
CA TRP A 121 0.19 0.21 -9.56
C TRP A 121 -1.23 -0.35 -9.54
N PHE A 122 -1.57 -1.15 -8.52
CA PHE A 122 -2.91 -1.68 -8.34
C PHE A 122 -3.94 -0.57 -8.13
N HIS A 123 -3.67 0.40 -7.25
CA HIS A 123 -4.56 1.56 -7.06
C HIS A 123 -4.67 2.41 -8.33
N LEU A 124 -3.57 2.60 -9.07
CA LEU A 124 -3.59 3.31 -10.35
C LEU A 124 -4.44 2.58 -11.40
N ALA A 125 -4.34 1.24 -11.46
CA ALA A 125 -5.16 0.43 -12.36
C ALA A 125 -6.65 0.56 -12.03
N ILE A 126 -7.03 0.53 -10.74
CA ILE A 126 -8.41 0.76 -10.30
C ILE A 126 -8.91 2.13 -10.76
N ILE A 127 -8.11 3.19 -10.61
CA ILE A 127 -8.47 4.54 -11.07
C ILE A 127 -8.72 4.52 -12.57
N LEU A 128 -7.76 4.05 -13.36
CA LEU A 128 -7.83 4.08 -14.83
C LEU A 128 -9.03 3.29 -15.34
N LEU A 129 -9.25 2.07 -14.83
CA LEU A 129 -10.36 1.23 -15.24
C LEU A 129 -11.71 1.84 -14.84
N SER A 130 -11.82 2.37 -13.62
CA SER A 130 -13.08 2.96 -13.14
C SER A 130 -13.44 4.22 -13.92
N VAL A 131 -12.46 5.09 -14.19
CA VAL A 131 -12.66 6.31 -14.97
C VAL A 131 -13.04 5.96 -16.42
N ALA A 132 -12.35 5.00 -17.04
CA ALA A 132 -12.69 4.52 -18.38
C ALA A 132 -14.12 3.98 -18.44
N LEU A 133 -14.54 3.17 -17.45
CA LEU A 133 -15.91 2.66 -17.35
C LEU A 133 -16.95 3.79 -17.25
N ILE A 134 -16.69 4.80 -16.42
CA ILE A 134 -17.59 5.95 -16.27
C ILE A 134 -17.70 6.73 -17.59
N ILE A 135 -16.59 6.96 -18.28
CA ILE A 135 -16.58 7.66 -19.57
C ILE A 135 -17.39 6.88 -20.60
N ILE A 136 -17.13 5.57 -20.75
CA ILE A 136 -17.83 4.71 -21.71
C ILE A 136 -19.35 4.74 -21.46
N LYS A 137 -19.78 4.54 -20.20
CA LYS A 137 -21.20 4.56 -19.85
C LYS A 137 -21.83 5.95 -20.06
N THR A 138 -21.09 7.03 -19.79
CA THR A 138 -21.58 8.40 -20.02
C THR A 138 -21.79 8.68 -21.51
N VAL A 139 -20.87 8.24 -22.37
CA VAL A 139 -20.96 8.46 -23.83
C VAL A 139 -22.07 7.62 -24.47
N GLN A 140 -22.37 6.43 -23.95
CA GLN A 140 -23.48 5.60 -24.45
C GLN A 140 -24.87 6.17 -24.16
N VAL A 141 -24.98 7.01 -23.13
CA VAL A 141 -26.24 7.60 -22.66
C VAL A 141 -26.47 9.02 -23.21
N ALA A 142 -25.41 9.68 -23.72
CA ALA A 142 -25.47 11.03 -24.30
C ALA A 142 -25.85 10.99 -25.79
#